data_AF-A0A0F9UCB1-F1
#
_entry.id   AF-A0A0F9UCB1-F1
#
_cell.length_a   1.000
_cell.length_b   1.000
_cell.length_c   1.000
_cell.angle_alpha   90.00
_cell.angle_beta   90.00
_cell.angle_gamma   90.00
#
_symmetry.space_group_name_H-M   'P 1'
#
loop_
_entity.id
_entity.type
_entity.pdbx_description
1 polymer ?
#
loop_
_entity_poly.entity_id
_entity_poly.type
_entity_poly.pdbx_seq_one_letter_code
_entity_poly.pdbx_strand_id
1 'polypeptide(L)'
;MKINKVFSLIFLLVILTSCADTDKKIKFQESDKKNMILQENILSKEYLKTVEFKKHIYSKAFDTITEETTYEYESELWKNNKMIGGFVSSTYIHPISDLDDMDEYFLSYIAGHNFEEYISPDFRYERTFEIELPYREYRIYKAFKNDTLNVGLAFNVLKENKIIFTSVVTNDEFELVIEKLIEKINKI
;
A
#
# COMPACT_ATOMS: atom_id res chain seq x y z
N MET A 1 -23.98 14.57 -46.42
CA MET A 1 -22.88 14.70 -45.42
C MET A 1 -23.20 15.79 -44.38
N LYS A 2 -23.99 15.49 -43.34
CA LYS A 2 -24.13 16.35 -42.13
C LYS A 2 -24.35 15.55 -40.83
N ILE A 3 -24.47 14.22 -40.89
CA ILE A 3 -24.72 13.36 -39.73
C ILE A 3 -23.42 13.07 -38.94
N ASN A 4 -22.24 13.06 -39.57
CA ASN A 4 -20.98 12.76 -38.88
C ASN A 4 -20.53 13.85 -37.89
N LYS A 5 -20.84 15.13 -38.12
CA LYS A 5 -20.39 16.20 -37.21
C LYS A 5 -21.13 16.18 -35.87
N VAL A 6 -22.41 15.82 -35.86
CA VAL A 6 -23.21 15.73 -34.63
C VAL A 6 -22.78 14.52 -33.81
N PHE A 7 -22.57 13.36 -34.43
CA PHE A 7 -22.06 12.18 -33.74
C PHE A 7 -20.66 12.38 -33.15
N SER A 8 -19.74 13.01 -33.90
CA SER A 8 -18.42 13.36 -33.36
C SER A 8 -18.50 14.37 -32.21
N LEU A 9 -19.45 15.31 -32.24
CA LEU A 9 -19.64 16.28 -31.15
C LEU A 9 -20.18 15.60 -29.89
N ILE A 10 -21.13 14.67 -30.03
CA ILE A 10 -21.66 13.87 -28.92
C ILE A 10 -20.54 13.00 -28.32
N PHE A 11 -19.74 12.34 -29.16
CA PHE A 11 -18.62 11.52 -28.68
C PHE A 11 -17.56 12.35 -27.95
N LEU A 12 -17.23 13.54 -28.48
CA LEU A 12 -16.31 14.47 -27.82
C LEU A 12 -16.89 14.98 -26.49
N LEU A 13 -18.19 15.30 -26.43
CA LEU A 13 -18.85 15.73 -25.19
C LEU A 13 -18.88 14.61 -24.15
N VAL A 14 -19.15 13.36 -24.55
CA VAL A 14 -19.10 12.20 -23.65
C VAL A 14 -17.69 12.02 -23.07
N ILE A 15 -16.65 12.11 -23.90
CA ILE A 15 -15.24 12.03 -23.47
C ILE A 15 -14.90 13.20 -22.52
N LEU A 16 -15.34 14.42 -22.83
CA LEU A 16 -15.10 15.59 -21.98
C LEU A 16 -15.87 15.53 -20.65
N THR A 17 -17.06 14.92 -20.61
CA THR A 17 -17.81 14.68 -19.36
C THR A 17 -17.29 13.51 -18.55
N SER A 18 -16.64 12.51 -19.18
CA SER A 18 -15.92 11.44 -18.46
C SER A 18 -14.58 11.92 -17.90
N CYS A 19 -14.02 13.00 -18.45
CA CYS A 19 -12.86 13.71 -17.91
C CYS A 19 -13.25 14.90 -17.00
N ALA A 20 -14.53 15.05 -16.65
CA ALA A 20 -14.92 15.99 -15.62
C ALA A 20 -14.49 15.40 -14.28
N ASP A 21 -13.34 15.88 -13.78
CA ASP A 21 -12.81 15.65 -12.44
C ASP A 21 -13.92 15.49 -11.42
N THR A 22 -14.26 14.23 -11.16
CA THR A 22 -14.95 13.82 -9.96
C THR A 22 -13.96 13.04 -9.13
N ASP A 23 -12.82 13.67 -8.86
CA ASP A 23 -12.01 13.43 -7.68
C ASP A 23 -12.90 13.71 -6.45
N LYS A 24 -13.83 12.79 -6.17
CA LYS A 24 -14.53 12.72 -4.90
C LYS A 24 -13.50 12.25 -3.89
N LYS A 25 -12.62 13.16 -3.47
CA LYS A 25 -11.82 12.97 -2.26
C LYS A 25 -12.78 12.83 -1.11
N ILE A 26 -13.03 11.59 -0.69
CA ILE A 26 -13.83 11.27 0.47
C ILE A 26 -13.02 11.70 1.69
N LYS A 27 -13.61 12.52 2.56
CA LYS A 27 -12.92 12.92 3.80
C LYS A 27 -12.67 11.68 4.66
N PHE A 28 -11.44 11.57 5.14
CA PHE A 28 -11.07 10.59 6.15
C PHE A 28 -11.88 10.82 7.44
N GLN A 29 -12.45 9.76 8.00
CA GLN A 29 -13.16 9.75 9.27
C GLN A 29 -12.38 8.94 10.30
N GLU A 30 -12.50 9.27 11.59
CA GLU A 30 -11.85 8.49 12.66
C GLU A 30 -12.26 7.00 12.66
N SER A 31 -13.49 6.71 12.24
CA SER A 31 -13.98 5.34 12.06
C SER A 31 -13.26 4.59 10.94
N ASP A 32 -12.67 5.27 9.95
CA ASP A 32 -11.92 4.66 8.85
C ASP A 32 -10.59 4.06 9.34
N LYS A 33 -10.06 4.49 10.50
CA LYS A 33 -8.89 3.87 11.13
C LYS A 33 -9.07 2.37 11.36
N LYS A 34 -10.30 1.88 11.57
CA LYS A 34 -10.52 0.44 11.74
C LYS A 34 -10.11 -0.39 10.51
N ASN A 35 -10.05 0.24 9.33
CA ASN A 35 -9.67 -0.38 8.06
C ASN A 35 -8.15 -0.34 7.83
N MET A 36 -7.40 0.39 8.68
CA MET A 36 -5.96 0.56 8.59
C MET A 36 -5.36 0.46 9.99
N ILE A 37 -4.74 -0.65 10.37
CA ILE A 37 -3.74 -0.65 11.46
C ILE A 37 -2.94 -1.95 11.30
N LEU A 38 -1.67 -1.81 10.94
CA LEU A 38 -0.72 -2.93 10.90
C LEU A 38 0.56 -2.66 11.70
N GLN A 39 0.87 -1.41 12.01
CA GLN A 39 2.13 -0.99 12.63
C GLN A 39 2.51 -1.75 13.92
N GLU A 40 1.62 -1.79 14.92
CA GLU A 40 1.87 -2.49 16.20
C GLU A 40 1.98 -4.01 16.05
N ASN A 41 1.50 -4.55 14.93
CA ASN A 41 1.43 -5.99 14.68
C ASN A 41 2.59 -6.48 13.80
N ILE A 42 3.30 -5.56 13.13
CA ILE A 42 4.44 -5.87 12.26
C ILE A 42 5.73 -5.80 13.05
N LEU A 43 5.94 -4.73 13.81
CA LEU A 43 7.24 -4.47 14.45
C LEU A 43 7.33 -5.08 15.84
N SER A 44 8.52 -5.56 16.21
CA SER A 44 8.76 -6.08 17.56
C SER A 44 8.45 -5.04 18.63
N LYS A 45 7.86 -5.51 19.74
CA LYS A 45 7.50 -4.64 20.87
C LYS A 45 8.75 -3.95 21.46
N GLU A 46 9.92 -4.54 21.31
CA GLU A 46 11.19 -3.95 21.73
C GLU A 46 11.59 -2.80 20.81
N TYR A 47 11.49 -2.97 19.49
CA TYR A 47 11.74 -1.89 18.53
C TYR A 47 10.83 -0.70 18.78
N LEU A 48 9.51 -0.94 18.96
CA LEU A 48 8.52 0.10 19.25
C LEU A 48 8.79 0.89 20.55
N LYS A 49 9.54 0.34 21.52
CA LYS A 49 9.95 1.09 22.73
C LYS A 49 11.09 2.07 22.46
N THR A 50 11.85 1.83 21.40
CA THR A 50 13.05 2.63 21.06
C THR A 50 12.80 3.63 19.94
N VAL A 51 11.63 3.58 19.31
CA VAL A 51 11.26 4.41 18.16
C VAL A 51 9.93 5.12 18.42
N GLU A 52 9.89 6.41 18.12
CA GLU A 52 8.71 7.26 18.15
C GLU A 52 8.14 7.41 16.74
N PHE A 53 6.82 7.28 16.62
CA PHE A 53 6.11 7.58 15.38
C PHE A 53 5.70 9.05 15.41
N LYS A 54 6.03 9.80 14.35
CA LYS A 54 5.70 11.23 14.24
C LYS A 54 5.09 11.52 12.88
N LYS A 55 4.47 12.69 12.77
CA LYS A 55 3.83 13.21 11.55
C LYS A 55 2.92 12.18 10.90
N HIS A 56 1.94 11.72 11.68
CA HIS A 56 0.92 10.79 11.21
C HIS A 56 0.06 11.44 10.13
N ILE A 57 0.01 10.84 8.95
CA ILE A 57 -0.84 11.25 7.83
C ILE A 57 -1.82 10.12 7.57
N TYR A 58 -3.10 10.48 7.46
CA TYR A 58 -4.17 9.54 7.12
C TYR A 58 -4.88 10.06 5.89
N SER A 59 -5.06 9.20 4.90
CA SER A 59 -5.69 9.56 3.63
C SER A 59 -6.75 8.53 3.24
N LYS A 60 -7.71 8.99 2.44
CA LYS A 60 -8.76 8.18 1.85
C LYS A 60 -9.02 8.67 0.44
N ALA A 61 -9.04 7.75 -0.51
CA ALA A 61 -9.32 8.03 -1.91
C ALA A 61 -10.37 7.05 -2.44
N PHE A 62 -11.09 7.49 -3.46
CA PHE A 62 -11.99 6.65 -4.24
C PHE A 62 -11.66 6.86 -5.71
N ASP A 63 -11.24 5.80 -6.38
CA ASP A 63 -11.02 5.81 -7.82
C ASP A 63 -12.34 5.50 -8.52
N THR A 64 -12.81 6.42 -9.37
CA THR A 64 -14.08 6.27 -10.07
C THR A 64 -14.00 5.34 -11.29
N ILE A 65 -12.80 5.04 -11.79
CA ILE A 65 -12.58 4.15 -12.94
C ILE A 65 -12.58 2.70 -12.48
N THR A 66 -11.83 2.39 -11.42
CA THR A 66 -11.73 1.05 -10.84
C THR A 66 -12.79 0.79 -9.76
N GLU A 67 -13.49 1.83 -9.32
CA GLU A 67 -14.41 1.82 -8.16
C GLU A 67 -13.74 1.36 -6.85
N GLU A 68 -12.41 1.45 -6.80
CA GLU A 68 -11.61 1.08 -5.64
C GLU A 68 -11.68 2.15 -4.55
N THR A 69 -11.77 1.72 -3.29
CA THR A 69 -11.55 2.62 -2.14
C THR A 69 -10.21 2.33 -1.50
N THR A 70 -9.37 3.37 -1.40
CA THR A 70 -8.04 3.29 -0.78
C THR A 70 -8.04 3.99 0.55
N TYR A 71 -7.46 3.33 1.54
CA TYR A 71 -7.20 3.85 2.87
C TYR A 71 -5.70 3.77 3.13
N GLU A 72 -5.06 4.87 3.45
CA GLU A 72 -3.61 4.89 3.67
C GLU A 72 -3.22 5.65 4.94
N TYR A 73 -2.19 5.13 5.59
CA TYR A 73 -1.55 5.69 6.76
C TYR A 73 -0.04 5.75 6.55
N GLU A 74 0.52 6.94 6.76
CA GLU A 74 1.95 7.18 6.72
C GLU A 74 2.43 7.79 8.04
N SER A 75 3.67 7.46 8.42
CA SER A 75 4.33 8.07 9.57
C SER A 75 5.84 8.03 9.44
N GLU A 76 6.49 9.00 10.08
CA GLU A 76 7.94 9.03 10.22
C GLU A 76 8.37 8.23 11.46
N LEU A 77 9.48 7.50 11.34
CA LEU A 77 10.12 6.77 12.43
C LEU A 77 11.25 7.62 13.00
N TRP A 78 11.25 7.88 14.30
CA TRP A 78 12.21 8.73 14.99
C TRP A 78 12.88 8.02 16.16
N LYS A 79 14.18 8.21 16.33
CA LYS A 79 14.97 7.72 17.48
C LYS A 79 15.98 8.77 17.88
N ASN A 80 16.10 9.07 19.17
CA ASN A 80 17.03 10.09 19.69
C ASN A 80 16.94 11.44 18.95
N ASN A 81 15.71 11.93 18.70
CA ASN A 81 15.43 13.15 17.95
C ASN A 81 15.97 13.20 16.50
N LYS A 82 16.23 12.04 15.89
CA LYS A 82 16.57 11.93 14.47
C LYS A 82 15.57 11.02 13.76
N MET A 83 15.19 11.40 12.55
CA MET A 83 14.42 10.53 11.66
C MET A 83 15.31 9.38 11.22
N ILE A 84 14.86 8.16 11.43
CA ILE A 84 15.55 6.93 11.05
C ILE A 84 14.89 6.23 9.87
N GLY A 85 13.64 6.59 9.55
CA GLY A 85 12.87 5.88 8.54
C GLY A 85 11.42 6.34 8.42
N GLY A 86 10.61 5.53 7.74
CA GLY A 86 9.18 5.73 7.54
C GLY A 86 8.39 4.41 7.58
N PHE A 87 7.09 4.54 7.85
CA PHE A 87 6.14 3.45 7.87
C PHE A 87 4.91 3.84 7.04
N VAL A 88 4.49 2.96 6.13
CA VAL A 88 3.32 3.13 5.26
C VAL A 88 2.46 1.88 5.36
N SER A 89 1.16 2.04 5.56
CA SER A 89 0.17 0.96 5.54
C SER A 89 -1.01 1.39 4.68
N SER A 90 -1.37 0.57 3.70
CA SER A 90 -2.46 0.86 2.78
C SER A 90 -3.39 -0.34 2.67
N THR A 91 -4.70 -0.07 2.61
CA THR A 91 -5.74 -1.06 2.35
C THR A 91 -6.54 -0.59 1.14
N TYR A 92 -6.52 -1.40 0.09
CA TYR A 92 -7.26 -1.20 -1.15
C TYR A 92 -8.46 -2.13 -1.14
N ILE A 93 -9.66 -1.59 -1.32
CA ILE A 93 -10.91 -2.37 -1.33
C ILE A 93 -11.50 -2.30 -2.72
N HIS A 94 -11.46 -3.42 -3.43
CA HIS A 94 -12.00 -3.55 -4.77
C HIS A 94 -13.49 -3.91 -4.72
N PRO A 95 -14.33 -3.47 -5.69
CA PRO A 95 -15.76 -3.84 -5.74
C PRO A 95 -16.00 -5.32 -6.05
N ILE A 96 -15.05 -5.98 -6.72
CA ILE A 96 -15.13 -7.40 -7.10
C ILE A 96 -14.70 -8.27 -5.93
N SER A 97 -15.48 -9.32 -5.61
CA SER A 97 -15.20 -10.26 -4.52
C SER A 97 -14.85 -11.67 -4.97
N ASP A 98 -14.81 -11.94 -6.28
CA ASP A 98 -14.36 -13.22 -6.82
C ASP A 98 -12.84 -13.36 -6.64
N LEU A 99 -12.41 -14.46 -6.01
CA LEU A 99 -11.01 -14.67 -5.65
C LEU A 99 -10.11 -14.91 -6.85
N ASP A 100 -10.60 -15.57 -7.91
CA ASP A 100 -9.78 -15.88 -9.08
C ASP A 100 -9.55 -14.61 -9.91
N ASP A 101 -10.56 -13.75 -10.03
CA ASP A 101 -10.43 -12.43 -10.67
C ASP A 101 -9.53 -11.49 -9.83
N MET A 102 -9.62 -11.57 -8.50
CA MET A 102 -8.79 -10.78 -7.58
C MET A 102 -7.32 -11.22 -7.57
N ASP A 103 -7.03 -12.51 -7.80
CA ASP A 103 -5.66 -13.01 -7.93
C ASP A 103 -4.96 -12.37 -9.14
N GLU A 104 -5.63 -12.26 -10.29
CA GLU A 104 -5.08 -11.59 -11.48
C GLU A 104 -4.84 -10.09 -11.24
N TYR A 105 -5.79 -9.43 -10.57
CA TYR A 105 -5.66 -8.02 -10.19
C TYR A 105 -4.50 -7.81 -9.21
N PHE A 106 -4.37 -8.65 -8.20
CA PHE A 106 -3.29 -8.60 -7.21
C PHE A 106 -1.91 -8.82 -7.84
N LEU A 107 -1.78 -9.78 -8.74
CA LEU A 107 -0.54 -10.02 -9.48
C LEU A 107 -0.17 -8.81 -10.35
N SER A 108 -1.15 -8.18 -11.00
CA SER A 108 -0.98 -6.96 -11.79
C SER A 108 -0.59 -5.76 -10.92
N TYR A 109 -1.20 -5.62 -9.74
CA TYR A 109 -0.87 -4.60 -8.74
C TYR A 109 0.59 -4.73 -8.28
N ILE A 110 1.04 -5.94 -7.93
CA ILE A 110 2.45 -6.18 -7.55
C ILE A 110 3.40 -5.97 -8.74
N ALA A 111 3.00 -6.37 -9.95
CA ALA A 111 3.82 -6.22 -11.15
C ALA A 111 3.99 -4.75 -11.57
N GLY A 112 2.95 -3.92 -11.42
CA GLY A 112 3.00 -2.47 -11.62
C GLY A 112 3.76 -1.75 -10.50
N HIS A 113 3.75 -2.29 -9.28
CA HIS A 113 4.63 -1.88 -8.18
C HIS A 113 6.03 -2.51 -8.23
N ASN A 114 6.42 -3.22 -9.29
CA ASN A 114 7.84 -3.52 -9.48
C ASN A 114 8.55 -2.17 -9.46
N PHE A 115 9.36 -1.95 -8.42
CA PHE A 115 9.99 -0.71 -7.99
C PHE A 115 10.80 0.01 -9.10
N GLU A 116 10.15 0.49 -10.16
CA GLU A 116 10.77 1.26 -11.24
C GLU A 116 10.91 2.76 -10.91
N GLU A 117 10.56 3.21 -9.71
CA GLU A 117 10.61 4.64 -9.34
C GLU A 117 11.42 4.99 -8.08
N TYR A 118 12.45 4.22 -7.73
CA TYR A 118 13.53 4.71 -6.84
C TYR A 118 14.90 4.32 -7.37
N ILE A 119 15.19 4.77 -8.60
CA ILE A 119 16.50 4.63 -9.24
C ILE A 119 17.47 5.68 -8.65
N SER A 120 17.79 5.54 -7.37
CA SER A 120 19.11 5.96 -6.90
C SER A 120 20.05 4.79 -7.21
N PRO A 121 21.19 5.01 -7.89
CA PRO A 121 22.12 3.93 -8.28
C PRO A 121 22.62 3.09 -7.09
N ASP A 122 22.44 3.58 -5.86
CA ASP A 122 22.88 2.94 -4.64
C ASP A 122 21.81 2.05 -3.98
N PHE A 123 20.57 1.99 -4.49
CA PHE A 123 19.47 1.23 -3.92
C PHE A 123 19.27 -0.13 -4.62
N ARG A 124 19.21 -1.23 -3.86
CA ARG A 124 19.00 -2.60 -4.37
C ARG A 124 17.90 -3.29 -3.58
N TYR A 125 16.99 -3.99 -4.25
CA TYR A 125 15.99 -4.85 -3.61
C TYR A 125 16.39 -6.32 -3.77
N GLU A 126 16.48 -7.06 -2.67
CA GLU A 126 16.54 -8.53 -2.73
C GLU A 126 15.17 -9.09 -2.39
N ARG A 127 14.66 -9.96 -3.26
CA ARG A 127 13.43 -10.71 -3.02
C ARG A 127 13.75 -11.87 -2.09
N THR A 128 13.20 -11.84 -0.88
CA THR A 128 13.36 -12.92 0.09
C THR A 128 11.98 -13.53 0.39
N PHE A 129 11.74 -14.75 -0.09
CA PHE A 129 10.53 -15.52 0.23
C PHE A 129 10.72 -16.22 1.58
N GLU A 130 10.90 -15.44 2.66
CA GLU A 130 11.35 -16.01 3.93
C GLU A 130 10.20 -16.41 4.88
N ILE A 131 8.93 -16.14 4.55
CA ILE A 131 7.84 -16.31 5.52
C ILE A 131 6.59 -16.93 4.87
N GLU A 132 6.26 -18.14 5.32
CA GLU A 132 4.97 -18.77 5.04
C GLU A 132 3.89 -18.11 5.90
N LEU A 133 2.87 -17.57 5.24
CA LEU A 133 1.72 -16.95 5.87
C LEU A 133 0.44 -17.57 5.26
N PRO A 134 -0.69 -17.63 5.98
CA PRO A 134 -1.82 -18.49 5.61
C PRO A 134 -2.69 -18.01 4.42
N TYR A 135 -2.40 -16.85 3.82
CA TYR A 135 -3.14 -16.30 2.68
C TYR A 135 -2.37 -16.44 1.34
N ARG A 136 -3.05 -16.28 0.20
CA ARG A 136 -2.43 -16.44 -1.13
C ARG A 136 -1.45 -15.29 -1.38
N GLU A 137 -0.17 -15.63 -1.26
CA GLU A 137 1.03 -14.87 -1.60
C GLU A 137 1.43 -13.68 -0.73
N TYR A 138 2.68 -13.74 -0.27
CA TYR A 138 3.38 -12.71 0.48
C TYR A 138 4.77 -12.57 -0.10
N ARG A 139 5.18 -11.33 -0.35
CA ARG A 139 6.50 -11.04 -0.86
C ARG A 139 7.14 -10.06 0.10
N ILE A 140 8.14 -10.54 0.82
CA ILE A 140 8.98 -9.67 1.62
C ILE A 140 10.14 -9.23 0.76
N TYR A 141 10.23 -7.93 0.58
CA TYR A 141 11.38 -7.31 -0.03
C TYR A 141 12.32 -6.86 1.08
N LYS A 142 13.63 -7.07 0.91
CA LYS A 142 14.67 -6.40 1.70
C LYS A 142 15.27 -5.31 0.83
N ALA A 143 15.17 -4.06 1.26
CA ALA A 143 15.82 -2.93 0.61
C ALA A 143 17.22 -2.68 1.18
N PHE A 144 18.19 -2.46 0.31
CA PHE A 144 19.58 -2.14 0.60
C PHE A 144 19.91 -0.76 0.05
N LYS A 145 20.77 -0.01 0.73
CA LYS A 145 21.41 1.18 0.18
C LYS A 145 22.91 1.18 0.46
N ASN A 146 23.74 1.37 -0.57
CA ASN A 146 25.20 1.27 -0.50
C ASN A 146 25.70 -0.06 0.11
N ASP A 147 25.13 -1.18 -0.32
CA ASP A 147 25.39 -2.54 0.22
C ASP A 147 25.15 -2.72 1.73
N THR A 148 24.72 -1.66 2.42
CA THR A 148 24.22 -1.70 3.78
C THR A 148 22.74 -2.06 3.73
N LEU A 149 22.36 -3.11 4.45
CA LEU A 149 20.97 -3.44 4.68
C LEU A 149 20.33 -2.31 5.52
N ASN A 150 19.71 -1.33 4.86
CA ASN A 150 18.97 -0.24 5.52
C ASN A 150 17.50 -0.66 5.73
N VAL A 151 17.30 -1.88 6.25
CA VAL A 151 16.10 -2.75 6.21
C VAL A 151 14.80 -2.04 5.84
N GLY A 152 14.36 -2.26 4.60
CA GLY A 152 13.04 -1.93 4.11
C GLY A 152 12.18 -3.17 3.93
N LEU A 153 11.27 -3.50 4.85
CA LEU A 153 10.26 -4.56 4.65
C LEU A 153 9.09 -3.97 3.91
N ALA A 154 8.76 -4.51 2.73
CA ALA A 154 7.46 -4.30 2.11
C ALA A 154 6.78 -5.65 1.96
N PHE A 155 5.48 -5.73 2.23
CA PHE A 155 4.68 -6.91 1.91
C PHE A 155 3.28 -6.53 1.43
N ASN A 156 2.73 -7.39 0.58
CA ASN A 156 1.38 -7.31 0.05
C ASN A 156 0.63 -8.58 0.45
N VAL A 157 -0.67 -8.46 0.73
CA VAL A 157 -1.55 -9.57 1.08
C VAL A 157 -2.86 -9.40 0.32
N LEU A 158 -3.31 -10.44 -0.37
CA LEU A 158 -4.67 -10.53 -0.87
C LEU A 158 -5.55 -11.25 0.16
N LYS A 159 -6.66 -10.61 0.56
CA LYS A 159 -7.69 -11.20 1.41
C LYS A 159 -9.07 -10.81 0.90
N GLU A 160 -9.81 -11.78 0.36
CA GLU A 160 -11.12 -11.52 -0.27
C GLU A 160 -10.98 -10.46 -1.38
N ASN A 161 -11.73 -9.36 -1.30
CA ASN A 161 -11.66 -8.23 -2.22
C ASN A 161 -10.66 -7.13 -1.77
N LYS A 162 -9.81 -7.42 -0.80
CA LYS A 162 -8.90 -6.43 -0.20
C LYS A 162 -7.45 -6.76 -0.53
N ILE A 163 -6.72 -5.75 -1.00
CA ILE A 163 -5.26 -5.79 -1.05
C ILE A 163 -4.73 -4.97 0.11
N ILE A 164 -3.86 -5.58 0.91
CA ILE A 164 -3.24 -4.95 2.07
C ILE A 164 -1.75 -4.80 1.77
N PHE A 165 -1.27 -3.57 1.79
CA PHE A 165 0.14 -3.23 1.65
C PHE A 165 0.68 -2.71 2.98
N THR A 166 1.90 -3.09 3.32
CA THR A 166 2.67 -2.38 4.33
C THR A 166 4.13 -2.31 3.94
N SER A 167 4.74 -1.14 4.19
CA SER A 167 6.16 -0.91 4.07
C SER A 167 6.73 -0.26 5.33
N VAL A 168 7.89 -0.71 5.75
CA VAL A 168 8.72 -0.09 6.78
C VAL A 168 10.11 0.07 6.20
N VAL A 169 10.63 1.29 6.12
CA VAL A 169 12.00 1.56 5.65
C VAL A 169 12.74 2.27 6.75
N THR A 170 13.85 1.71 7.23
CA THR A 170 14.60 2.28 8.37
C THR A 170 16.10 1.97 8.30
N ASN A 171 16.93 2.91 8.73
CA ASN A 171 18.38 2.69 8.85
C ASN A 171 18.78 1.96 10.16
N ASP A 172 17.82 1.42 10.90
CA ASP A 172 18.00 0.75 12.19
C ASP A 172 17.52 -0.71 12.11
N GLU A 173 18.10 -1.59 12.91
CA GLU A 173 17.68 -2.98 12.96
C GLU A 173 16.33 -3.13 13.66
N PHE A 174 15.48 -3.99 13.11
CA PHE A 174 14.20 -4.35 13.72
C PHE A 174 13.83 -5.79 13.40
N GLU A 175 12.90 -6.33 14.17
CA GLU A 175 12.38 -7.67 13.97
C GLU A 175 10.89 -7.62 13.60
N LEU A 176 10.49 -8.51 12.69
CA LEU A 176 9.10 -8.71 12.29
C LEU A 176 8.42 -9.73 13.22
N VAL A 177 7.29 -9.35 13.84
CA VAL A 177 6.49 -10.26 14.66
C VAL A 177 5.37 -10.89 13.82
N ILE A 178 5.76 -11.90 13.04
CA ILE A 178 4.91 -12.58 12.04
C ILE A 178 3.59 -13.07 12.64
N GLU A 179 3.61 -13.68 13.82
CA GLU A 179 2.42 -14.27 14.46
C GLU A 179 1.33 -13.22 14.73
N LYS A 180 1.72 -12.03 15.20
CA LYS A 180 0.79 -10.92 15.45
C LYS A 180 0.26 -10.33 14.17
N LEU A 181 1.10 -10.26 13.15
CA LEU A 181 0.69 -9.85 11.81
C LEU A 181 -0.39 -10.80 11.28
N ILE A 182 -0.19 -12.12 11.35
CA ILE A 182 -1.20 -13.12 10.99
C ILE A 182 -2.49 -12.91 11.77
N GLU A 183 -2.41 -12.82 13.10
CA GLU A 183 -3.58 -12.64 13.96
C GLU A 183 -4.38 -11.40 13.55
N LYS A 184 -3.69 -10.30 13.21
CA LYS A 184 -4.34 -9.07 12.77
C LYS A 184 -4.98 -9.21 11.39
N ILE A 185 -4.27 -9.78 10.41
CA ILE A 185 -4.82 -10.03 9.08
C ILE A 185 -6.06 -10.94 9.19
N ASN A 186 -6.05 -11.94 10.07
CA ASN A 186 -7.22 -12.80 10.31
C ASN A 186 -8.45 -12.03 10.80
N LYS A 187 -8.26 -10.95 11.56
CA LYS A 187 -9.34 -10.12 12.12
C LYS A 187 -9.91 -9.08 11.15
N ILE A 188 -9.17 -8.68 10.11
CA ILE A 188 -9.58 -7.68 9.09
C ILE A 188 -10.54 -8.29 8.08
#